data_AF-A0A7Z9I2P8-F1
#
_entry.id   AF-A0A7Z9I2P8-F1
#
_cell.length_a   1.000
_cell.length_b   1.000
_cell.length_c   1.000
_cell.angle_alpha   90.00
_cell.angle_beta   90.00
_cell.angle_gamma   90.00
#
_symmetry.space_group_name_H-M   'P 1'
#
loop_
_entity.id
_entity.type
_entity.pdbx_description
1 polymer ?
#
loop_
_entity_poly.entity_id
_entity_poly.type
_entity_poly.pdbx_seq_one_letter_code
_entity_poly.pdbx_strand_id
1 'polypeptide(L)'
;SLGNVYSLDELDRWAAGVKKLLGGQNPEYVCELKIDGVAVSVIYRNGILSTGVTRGDGNEGEEITPNIKTISCLPLKIKDGLDLEIRGEVYLPRKYFDAFNQKRINTGEPPFKNPRNAAAGSLRLLDSTETRRRRLAVFIYTIAEGAPEETHAGNLEFLRQHKFPVNPETKKVGSIEEVLEYCRYWEERKDELPYDIDGIVLKVNSLKQQRQLGFTAKSPRWATAFKFIAEQAATVLREIEVGVGRTGILTPVAILDPVELNNTTVSRATLHNYDQVERLNLHLGDHVTLEKGGEIIPKIVAVDPTLRSANAQKIEPPLCCPSCSTPAVRPEGEVEWRCPNQQCPSQQKEQILHFVSRRAMDIDTIGPVLIEQLLNKNMLRSAADLYLLRHEDLSALERMGDKSAENVLASIEKSKQCELGQFVHALGITNVGEKTARILALNFGSLESLMSSSPEELEMVEEIGPVIAESIFDFFQNPEQRQLIADFLERGVSPAEEQILKIVESPFTGKIVVLTGTLSEPRDVWKKRLLQAGAYVTGSVSKKTDFVLAGENAGSKLEKAEKLEVAVIDEDEAINLLALIN
;
A
#
# COMPACT_ATOMS: atom_id res chain seq x y z
N SER A 1 -4.73 -5.60 0.78
CA SER A 1 -3.97 -6.34 -0.25
C SER A 1 -3.54 -7.68 0.32
N LEU A 2 -2.92 -8.57 -0.46
CA LEU A 2 -2.26 -9.77 0.07
C LEU A 2 -0.75 -9.53 0.14
N GLY A 3 -0.07 -10.25 1.05
CA GLY A 3 1.38 -10.41 0.97
C GLY A 3 1.71 -11.29 -0.24
N ASN A 4 2.88 -11.07 -0.86
CA ASN A 4 3.31 -11.87 -2.01
C ASN A 4 4.50 -12.75 -1.60
N VAL A 5 4.52 -13.96 -2.13
CA VAL A 5 5.67 -14.87 -2.08
C VAL A 5 5.99 -15.34 -3.50
N TYR A 6 7.27 -15.42 -3.84
CA TYR A 6 7.74 -15.70 -5.21
C TYR A 6 8.54 -17.00 -5.31
N SER A 7 8.79 -17.68 -4.18
CA SER A 7 9.51 -18.94 -4.15
C SER A 7 8.90 -19.89 -3.12
N LEU A 8 9.19 -21.19 -3.28
CA LEU A 8 8.74 -22.22 -2.35
C LEU A 8 9.37 -21.98 -0.96
N ASP A 9 10.64 -21.57 -0.90
CA ASP A 9 11.32 -21.23 0.36
C ASP A 9 10.64 -20.06 1.10
N GLU A 10 10.17 -19.04 0.36
CA GLU A 10 9.42 -17.93 0.95
C GLU A 10 8.05 -18.39 1.48
N LEU A 11 7.39 -19.31 0.77
CA LEU A 11 6.12 -19.87 1.19
C LEU A 11 6.27 -20.72 2.46
N ASP A 12 7.33 -21.51 2.58
CA ASP A 12 7.65 -22.28 3.78
C ASP A 12 7.95 -21.38 4.98
N ARG A 13 8.69 -20.28 4.75
CA ARG A 13 8.94 -19.26 5.80
C ARG A 13 7.64 -18.60 6.26
N TRP A 14 6.74 -18.29 5.34
CA TRP A 14 5.43 -17.75 5.67
C TRP A 14 4.62 -18.75 6.53
N ALA A 15 4.57 -20.02 6.13
CA ALA A 15 3.86 -21.06 6.86
C ALA A 15 4.44 -21.28 8.27
N ALA A 16 5.78 -21.27 8.41
CA ALA A 16 6.45 -21.32 9.71
C ALA A 16 6.10 -20.10 10.58
N GLY A 17 6.01 -18.91 10.00
CA GLY A 17 5.55 -17.69 10.67
C GLY A 17 4.11 -17.79 11.18
N VAL A 18 3.20 -18.30 10.36
CA VAL A 18 1.79 -18.56 10.73
C VAL A 18 1.72 -19.55 11.89
N LYS A 19 2.43 -20.68 11.80
CA LYS A 19 2.47 -21.70 12.85
C LYS A 19 3.00 -21.14 14.18
N LYS A 20 4.04 -20.30 14.13
CA LYS A 20 4.59 -19.64 15.32
C LYS A 20 3.56 -18.72 15.98
N LEU A 21 2.85 -17.91 15.20
CA LEU A 21 1.81 -17.01 15.70
C LEU A 21 0.57 -17.75 16.24
N LEU A 22 0.32 -18.98 15.79
CA LEU A 22 -0.72 -19.86 16.29
C LEU A 22 -0.28 -20.73 17.49
N GLY A 23 0.90 -20.48 18.08
CA GLY A 23 1.38 -21.25 19.23
C GLY A 23 1.76 -22.69 18.88
N GLY A 24 2.19 -22.95 17.65
CA GLY A 24 2.63 -24.28 17.19
C GLY A 24 1.55 -25.15 16.57
N GLN A 25 0.30 -24.68 16.50
CA GLN A 25 -0.79 -25.40 15.81
C GLN A 25 -0.54 -25.47 14.29
N ASN A 26 -0.87 -26.60 13.68
CA ASN A 26 -0.87 -26.75 12.22
C ASN A 26 -2.25 -26.36 11.67
N PRO A 27 -2.38 -25.26 10.92
CA PRO A 27 -3.66 -24.89 10.30
C PRO A 27 -3.94 -25.70 9.04
N GLU A 28 -5.22 -25.93 8.74
CA GLU A 28 -5.67 -26.29 7.39
C GLU A 28 -5.65 -25.06 6.49
N TYR A 29 -5.52 -25.28 5.17
CA TYR A 29 -5.52 -24.21 4.19
C TYR A 29 -6.58 -24.38 3.11
N VAL A 30 -6.93 -23.27 2.48
CA VAL A 30 -7.72 -23.21 1.25
C VAL A 30 -6.88 -22.54 0.17
N CYS A 31 -6.65 -23.26 -0.93
CA CYS A 31 -5.96 -22.78 -2.11
C CYS A 31 -6.98 -22.33 -3.15
N GLU A 32 -6.83 -21.12 -3.64
CA GLU A 32 -7.70 -20.51 -4.64
C GLU A 32 -6.86 -19.91 -5.77
N LEU A 33 -7.35 -19.99 -7.01
CA LEU A 33 -6.71 -19.32 -8.12
C LEU A 33 -6.79 -17.80 -7.95
N LYS A 34 -5.65 -17.11 -8.12
CA LYS A 34 -5.61 -15.65 -8.05
C LYS A 34 -5.99 -15.07 -9.41
N ILE A 35 -7.29 -14.80 -9.56
CA ILE A 35 -7.88 -14.27 -10.80
C ILE A 35 -7.27 -12.89 -11.13
N ASP A 36 -6.87 -12.68 -12.38
CA ASP A 36 -6.43 -11.36 -12.86
C ASP A 36 -7.64 -10.54 -13.32
N GLY A 37 -8.14 -9.69 -12.42
CA GLY A 37 -9.34 -8.89 -12.65
C GLY A 37 -9.41 -7.63 -11.82
N VAL A 38 -10.62 -7.29 -11.42
CA VAL A 38 -10.92 -6.12 -10.58
C VAL A 38 -11.68 -6.56 -9.34
N ALA A 39 -11.06 -6.35 -8.18
CA ALA A 39 -11.69 -6.58 -6.89
C ALA A 39 -12.92 -5.68 -6.68
N VAL A 40 -14.02 -6.31 -6.29
CA VAL A 40 -15.31 -5.67 -5.99
C VAL A 40 -15.86 -6.16 -4.66
N SER A 41 -16.58 -5.29 -3.96
CA SER A 41 -17.45 -5.66 -2.84
C SER A 41 -18.91 -5.48 -3.25
N VAL A 42 -19.74 -6.48 -2.97
CA VAL A 42 -21.17 -6.48 -3.30
C VAL A 42 -21.96 -6.70 -2.03
N ILE A 43 -22.88 -5.78 -1.76
CA ILE A 43 -23.70 -5.75 -0.55
C ILE A 43 -25.11 -6.19 -0.92
N TYR A 44 -25.61 -7.16 -0.18
CA TYR A 44 -26.99 -7.61 -0.19
C TYR A 44 -27.69 -7.10 1.07
N ARG A 45 -28.88 -6.53 0.89
CA ARG A 45 -29.78 -6.14 1.97
C ARG A 45 -31.15 -6.75 1.75
N ASN A 46 -31.72 -7.40 2.76
CA ASN A 46 -32.92 -8.24 2.67
C ASN A 46 -32.83 -9.24 1.50
N GLY A 47 -31.63 -9.78 1.26
CA GLY A 47 -31.33 -10.69 0.17
C GLY A 47 -31.44 -10.10 -1.24
N ILE A 48 -31.43 -8.78 -1.41
CA ILE A 48 -31.42 -8.10 -2.71
C ILE A 48 -30.09 -7.37 -2.86
N LEU A 49 -29.48 -7.47 -4.05
CA LEU A 49 -28.25 -6.73 -4.38
C LEU A 49 -28.54 -5.21 -4.29
N SER A 50 -28.03 -4.59 -3.23
CA SER A 50 -28.22 -3.17 -2.95
C SER A 50 -27.13 -2.34 -3.62
N THR A 51 -25.87 -2.73 -3.40
CA THR A 51 -24.71 -1.90 -3.73
C THR A 51 -23.56 -2.75 -4.25
N GLY A 52 -22.87 -2.28 -5.30
CA GLY A 52 -21.58 -2.81 -5.74
C GLY A 52 -20.55 -1.69 -5.74
N VAL A 53 -19.41 -1.92 -5.08
CA VAL A 53 -18.33 -0.94 -4.99
C VAL A 53 -17.02 -1.55 -5.46
N THR A 54 -16.20 -0.74 -6.15
CA THR A 54 -14.80 -1.11 -6.40
C THR A 54 -14.00 -1.06 -5.11
N ARG A 55 -12.82 -1.67 -5.11
CA ARG A 55 -11.93 -1.64 -3.94
C ARG A 55 -11.41 -0.23 -3.58
N GLY A 56 -11.21 0.65 -4.56
CA GLY A 56 -10.57 1.95 -4.39
C GLY A 56 -9.27 1.89 -3.58
N ASP A 57 -9.17 2.67 -2.50
CA ASP A 57 -8.00 2.71 -1.61
C ASP A 57 -8.03 1.62 -0.49
N GLY A 58 -9.16 0.93 -0.35
CA GLY A 58 -9.40 -0.08 0.68
C GLY A 58 -10.38 0.36 1.77
N ASN A 59 -10.66 1.66 1.89
CA ASN A 59 -11.70 2.23 2.75
C ASN A 59 -12.85 2.78 1.91
N GLU A 60 -12.54 3.55 0.87
CA GLU A 60 -13.51 4.14 -0.05
C GLU A 60 -13.33 3.62 -1.47
N GLY A 61 -14.45 3.36 -2.13
CA GLY A 61 -14.51 2.77 -3.47
C GLY A 61 -15.56 3.44 -4.34
N GLU A 62 -15.37 3.38 -5.65
CA GLU A 62 -16.34 3.88 -6.62
C GLU A 62 -17.59 2.98 -6.62
N GLU A 63 -18.76 3.60 -6.56
CA GLU A 63 -20.07 2.97 -6.69
C GLU A 63 -20.30 2.56 -8.15
N ILE A 64 -20.50 1.26 -8.39
CA ILE A 64 -20.62 0.66 -9.74
C ILE A 64 -21.82 -0.32 -9.81
N THR A 65 -22.84 -0.14 -8.99
CA THR A 65 -24.02 -1.01 -8.90
C THR A 65 -24.71 -1.22 -10.25
N PRO A 66 -24.96 -0.18 -11.08
CA PRO A 66 -25.60 -0.40 -12.37
C PRO A 66 -24.84 -1.40 -13.24
N ASN A 67 -23.50 -1.34 -13.18
CA ASN A 67 -22.59 -2.14 -13.99
C ASN A 67 -22.47 -3.57 -13.41
N ILE A 68 -22.38 -3.69 -12.08
CA ILE A 68 -22.39 -4.99 -11.37
C ILE A 68 -23.68 -5.76 -11.64
N LYS A 69 -24.84 -5.08 -11.63
CA LYS A 69 -26.15 -5.70 -11.94
C LYS A 69 -26.24 -6.27 -13.36
N THR A 70 -25.29 -5.95 -14.25
CA THR A 70 -25.25 -6.51 -15.62
C THR A 70 -24.51 -7.84 -15.72
N ILE A 71 -23.78 -8.25 -14.67
CA ILE A 71 -23.01 -9.50 -14.64
C ILE A 71 -23.97 -10.67 -14.46
N SER A 72 -24.16 -11.47 -15.51
CA SER A 72 -25.21 -12.49 -15.56
C SER A 72 -25.04 -13.64 -14.57
N CYS A 73 -23.81 -13.95 -14.16
CA CYS A 73 -23.54 -15.02 -13.19
C CYS A 73 -23.72 -14.58 -11.73
N LEU A 74 -23.94 -13.29 -11.45
CA LEU A 74 -24.14 -12.79 -10.10
C LEU A 74 -25.65 -12.72 -9.79
N PRO A 75 -26.15 -13.41 -8.74
CA PRO A 75 -27.57 -13.39 -8.41
C PRO A 75 -28.01 -12.00 -7.92
N LEU A 76 -29.07 -11.43 -8.50
CA LEU A 76 -29.63 -10.16 -8.01
C LEU A 76 -30.45 -10.30 -6.72
N LYS A 77 -30.92 -11.53 -6.45
CA LYS A 77 -31.69 -11.90 -5.27
C LYS A 77 -31.26 -13.26 -4.76
N ILE A 78 -31.08 -13.37 -3.44
CA ILE A 78 -30.82 -14.63 -2.73
C ILE A 78 -32.09 -15.09 -1.99
N LYS A 79 -32.23 -16.41 -1.81
CA LYS A 79 -33.49 -17.03 -1.37
C LYS A 79 -33.88 -16.73 0.08
N ASP A 80 -32.92 -16.36 0.93
CA ASP A 80 -33.12 -16.34 2.38
C ASP A 80 -33.16 -14.93 2.99
N GLY A 81 -33.23 -13.89 2.15
CA GLY A 81 -33.35 -12.51 2.64
C GLY A 81 -32.15 -12.03 3.46
N LEU A 82 -31.02 -12.73 3.39
CA LEU A 82 -29.85 -12.47 4.22
C LEU A 82 -29.17 -11.14 3.85
N ASP A 83 -28.61 -10.50 4.87
CA ASP A 83 -27.71 -9.36 4.72
C ASP A 83 -26.28 -9.88 4.66
N LEU A 84 -25.61 -9.64 3.52
CA LEU A 84 -24.27 -10.17 3.26
C LEU A 84 -23.43 -9.10 2.56
N GLU A 85 -22.19 -8.95 2.98
CA GLU A 85 -21.15 -8.32 2.15
C GLU A 85 -20.27 -9.42 1.59
N ILE A 86 -20.23 -9.57 0.26
CA ILE A 86 -19.36 -10.52 -0.42
C ILE A 86 -18.28 -9.80 -1.21
N ARG A 87 -17.11 -10.42 -1.28
CA ARG A 87 -15.97 -9.93 -2.04
C ARG A 87 -15.59 -10.91 -3.13
N GLY A 88 -15.30 -10.36 -4.31
CA GLY A 88 -15.01 -11.14 -5.48
C GLY A 88 -14.14 -10.39 -6.47
N GLU A 89 -13.72 -11.10 -7.51
CA GLU A 89 -12.94 -10.56 -8.61
C GLU A 89 -13.79 -10.59 -9.89
N VAL A 90 -14.05 -9.42 -10.46
CA VAL A 90 -14.67 -9.32 -11.79
C VAL A 90 -13.58 -9.45 -12.84
N TYR A 91 -13.79 -10.33 -13.80
CA TYR A 91 -12.84 -10.60 -14.88
C TYR A 91 -13.56 -10.70 -16.23
N LEU A 92 -12.79 -10.64 -17.30
CA LEU A 92 -13.28 -10.83 -18.66
C LEU A 92 -12.81 -12.20 -19.16
N PRO A 93 -13.72 -13.18 -19.39
CA PRO A 93 -13.33 -14.48 -19.92
C PRO A 93 -12.59 -14.38 -21.25
N ARG A 94 -11.56 -15.20 -21.45
CA ARG A 94 -10.63 -15.14 -22.60
C ARG A 94 -11.36 -15.16 -23.94
N LYS A 95 -12.35 -16.06 -24.09
CA LYS A 95 -13.23 -16.13 -25.27
C LYS A 95 -13.89 -14.79 -25.64
N TYR A 96 -14.35 -14.04 -24.64
CA TYR A 96 -15.01 -12.75 -24.88
C TYR A 96 -14.01 -11.63 -25.10
N PHE A 97 -12.85 -11.67 -24.44
CA PHE A 97 -11.75 -10.75 -24.70
C PHE A 97 -11.26 -10.85 -26.14
N ASP A 98 -10.98 -12.05 -26.63
CA ASP A 98 -10.48 -12.29 -27.99
C ASP A 98 -11.49 -11.82 -29.04
N ALA A 99 -12.76 -12.18 -28.87
CA ALA A 99 -13.83 -11.75 -29.76
C ALA A 99 -14.01 -10.22 -29.75
N PHE A 100 -13.85 -9.59 -28.58
CA PHE A 100 -13.95 -8.15 -28.45
C PHE A 100 -12.78 -7.44 -29.14
N ASN A 101 -11.55 -7.91 -28.94
CA ASN A 101 -10.37 -7.38 -29.61
C ASN A 101 -10.42 -7.56 -31.13
N GLN A 102 -10.88 -8.72 -31.61
CA GLN A 102 -11.06 -8.94 -33.04
C GLN A 102 -12.04 -7.93 -33.65
N LYS A 103 -13.12 -7.61 -32.94
CA LYS A 103 -14.08 -6.58 -33.38
C LYS A 103 -13.41 -5.20 -33.48
N ARG A 104 -12.59 -4.82 -32.49
CA ARG A 104 -11.85 -3.53 -32.51
C ARG A 104 -10.88 -3.43 -33.67
N ILE A 105 -10.12 -4.50 -33.93
CA ILE A 105 -9.19 -4.58 -35.05
C ILE A 105 -9.95 -4.36 -36.37
N ASN A 106 -11.09 -5.03 -36.54
CA ASN A 106 -11.92 -4.90 -37.73
C ASN A 106 -12.51 -3.49 -37.90
N THR A 107 -12.69 -2.73 -36.82
CA THR A 107 -13.19 -1.34 -36.85
C THR A 107 -12.07 -0.28 -36.84
N GLY A 108 -10.81 -0.69 -36.94
CA GLY A 108 -9.65 0.22 -36.91
C GLY A 108 -9.35 0.82 -35.54
N GLU A 109 -9.93 0.28 -34.46
CA GLU A 109 -9.65 0.69 -33.10
C GLU A 109 -8.49 -0.11 -32.49
N PRO A 110 -7.69 0.50 -31.59
CA PRO A 110 -6.62 -0.22 -30.90
C PRO A 110 -7.21 -1.33 -30.00
N PRO A 111 -6.71 -2.59 -30.09
CA PRO A 111 -7.13 -3.67 -29.20
C PRO A 111 -6.72 -3.37 -27.76
N PHE A 112 -7.45 -3.95 -26.80
CA PHE A 112 -7.04 -3.95 -25.41
C PHE A 112 -5.83 -4.86 -25.20
N LYS A 113 -4.89 -4.43 -24.37
CA LYS A 113 -3.63 -5.17 -24.11
C LYS A 113 -3.83 -6.42 -23.27
N ASN A 114 -4.68 -6.37 -22.25
CA ASN A 114 -4.96 -7.52 -21.38
C ASN A 114 -6.43 -7.54 -20.90
N PRO A 115 -6.95 -8.71 -20.49
CA PRO A 115 -8.32 -8.84 -20.00
C PRO A 115 -8.63 -8.00 -18.76
N ARG A 116 -7.67 -7.84 -17.84
CA ARG A 116 -7.83 -7.03 -16.63
C ARG A 116 -8.14 -5.56 -16.92
N ASN A 117 -7.38 -4.92 -17.79
CA ASN A 117 -7.60 -3.53 -18.19
C ASN A 117 -8.92 -3.37 -18.93
N ALA A 118 -9.28 -4.35 -19.77
CA ALA A 118 -10.57 -4.38 -20.43
C ALA A 118 -11.72 -4.49 -19.42
N ALA A 119 -11.60 -5.34 -18.40
CA ALA A 119 -12.59 -5.48 -17.32
C ALA A 119 -12.72 -4.19 -16.50
N ALA A 120 -11.60 -3.59 -16.08
CA ALA A 120 -11.57 -2.35 -15.32
C ALA A 120 -12.22 -1.19 -16.07
N GLY A 121 -11.86 -1.00 -17.34
CA GLY A 121 -12.48 0.03 -18.18
C GLY A 121 -13.98 -0.22 -18.37
N SER A 122 -14.40 -1.49 -18.49
CA SER A 122 -15.81 -1.85 -18.71
C SER A 122 -16.68 -1.64 -17.48
N LEU A 123 -16.14 -1.83 -16.28
CA LEU A 123 -16.86 -1.61 -15.02
C LEU A 123 -17.09 -0.13 -14.70
N ARG A 124 -16.32 0.77 -15.32
CA ARG A 124 -16.37 2.23 -15.08
C ARG A 124 -17.13 3.00 -16.17
N LEU A 125 -17.80 2.29 -17.08
CA LEU A 125 -18.61 2.92 -18.12
C LEU A 125 -19.87 3.54 -17.53
N LEU A 126 -20.21 4.76 -17.96
CA LEU A 126 -21.45 5.43 -17.55
C LEU A 126 -22.70 4.70 -18.08
N ASP A 127 -22.62 4.12 -19.28
CA ASP A 127 -23.70 3.30 -19.83
C ASP A 127 -23.49 1.80 -19.51
N SER A 128 -24.25 1.32 -18.52
CA SER A 128 -24.28 -0.09 -18.12
C SER A 128 -24.63 -1.06 -19.27
N THR A 129 -25.31 -0.58 -20.33
CA THR A 129 -25.63 -1.40 -21.51
C THR A 129 -24.36 -1.85 -22.23
N GLU A 130 -23.34 -0.98 -22.28
CA GLU A 130 -22.05 -1.33 -22.85
C GLU A 130 -21.33 -2.35 -21.97
N THR A 131 -21.36 -2.20 -20.64
CA THR A 131 -20.82 -3.21 -19.71
C THR A 131 -21.48 -4.58 -19.93
N ARG A 132 -22.80 -4.63 -20.08
CA ARG A 132 -23.54 -5.87 -20.37
C ARG A 132 -23.04 -6.54 -21.65
N ARG A 133 -22.77 -5.77 -22.71
CA ARG A 133 -22.26 -6.28 -24.00
C ARG A 133 -20.87 -6.93 -23.86
N ARG A 134 -20.07 -6.50 -22.88
CA ARG A 134 -18.73 -7.08 -22.62
C ARG A 134 -18.78 -8.45 -21.98
N ARG A 135 -19.92 -8.88 -21.41
CA ARG A 135 -20.11 -10.20 -20.80
C ARG A 135 -19.05 -10.51 -19.74
N LEU A 136 -18.84 -9.55 -18.83
CA LEU A 136 -18.01 -9.75 -17.65
C LEU A 136 -18.55 -10.91 -16.80
N ALA A 137 -17.64 -11.58 -16.11
CA ALA A 137 -17.94 -12.61 -15.13
C ALA A 137 -17.33 -12.23 -13.78
N VAL A 138 -17.77 -12.89 -12.71
CA VAL A 138 -17.25 -12.67 -11.36
C VAL A 138 -17.02 -14.00 -10.68
N PHE A 139 -15.95 -14.10 -9.89
CA PHE A 139 -15.79 -15.15 -8.89
C PHE A 139 -15.82 -14.55 -7.50
N ILE A 140 -16.64 -15.11 -6.60
CA ILE A 140 -16.72 -14.72 -5.20
C ILE A 140 -15.74 -15.58 -4.40
N TYR A 141 -14.91 -14.93 -3.61
CA TYR A 141 -13.82 -15.59 -2.89
C TYR A 141 -13.89 -15.42 -1.37
N THR A 142 -14.74 -14.53 -0.84
CA THR A 142 -14.88 -14.28 0.61
C THR A 142 -16.24 -13.66 0.94
N ILE A 143 -16.79 -14.01 2.11
CA ILE A 143 -17.86 -13.26 2.77
C ILE A 143 -17.20 -12.34 3.82
N ALA A 144 -17.34 -11.03 3.66
CA ALA A 144 -16.75 -10.04 4.55
C ALA A 144 -17.63 -9.79 5.78
N GLU A 145 -18.95 -9.77 5.59
CA GLU A 145 -19.93 -9.58 6.66
C GLU A 145 -21.09 -10.57 6.48
N GLY A 146 -21.59 -11.12 7.58
CA GLY A 146 -22.70 -12.09 7.58
C GLY A 146 -22.29 -13.52 7.25
N ALA A 147 -21.01 -13.88 7.41
CA ALA A 147 -20.52 -15.24 7.19
C ALA A 147 -21.21 -16.25 8.14
N PRO A 148 -21.94 -17.25 7.64
CA PRO A 148 -22.67 -18.20 8.48
C PRO A 148 -21.80 -19.32 9.07
N GLU A 149 -20.65 -19.61 8.46
CA GLU A 149 -19.78 -20.72 8.85
C GLU A 149 -18.50 -20.25 9.53
N GLU A 150 -17.93 -21.07 10.42
CA GLU A 150 -16.67 -20.76 11.12
C GLU A 150 -15.40 -21.10 10.31
N THR A 151 -15.57 -21.65 9.10
CA THR A 151 -14.47 -21.97 8.18
C THR A 151 -14.65 -21.27 6.85
N HIS A 152 -13.52 -20.90 6.23
CA HIS A 152 -13.50 -20.29 4.91
C HIS A 152 -14.06 -21.23 3.85
N ALA A 153 -13.66 -22.50 3.86
CA ALA A 153 -14.20 -23.53 2.96
C ALA A 153 -15.71 -23.72 3.14
N GLY A 154 -16.22 -23.70 4.37
CA GLY A 154 -17.66 -23.78 4.65
C GLY A 154 -18.42 -22.60 4.06
N ASN A 155 -17.90 -21.37 4.21
CA ASN A 155 -18.51 -20.19 3.62
C ASN A 155 -18.50 -20.20 2.08
N LEU A 156 -17.44 -20.74 1.45
CA LEU A 156 -17.42 -20.92 0.00
C LEU A 156 -18.48 -21.94 -0.45
N GLU A 157 -18.71 -23.00 0.31
CA GLU A 157 -19.76 -23.98 0.01
C GLU A 157 -21.16 -23.38 0.19
N PHE A 158 -21.37 -22.61 1.25
CA PHE A 158 -22.59 -21.83 1.44
C PHE A 158 -22.87 -20.92 0.24
N LEU A 159 -21.86 -20.21 -0.26
CA LEU A 159 -21.98 -19.36 -1.47
C LEU A 159 -22.42 -20.18 -2.70
N ARG A 160 -21.84 -21.39 -2.90
CA ARG A 160 -22.25 -22.28 -4.01
C ARG A 160 -23.71 -22.72 -3.90
N GLN A 161 -24.16 -23.08 -2.70
CA GLN A 161 -25.57 -23.45 -2.45
C GLN A 161 -26.53 -22.30 -2.78
N HIS A 162 -26.08 -21.06 -2.58
CA HIS A 162 -26.80 -19.83 -2.91
C HIS A 162 -26.60 -19.36 -4.36
N LYS A 163 -25.99 -20.20 -5.22
CA LYS A 163 -25.72 -19.93 -6.64
C LYS A 163 -24.77 -18.77 -6.90
N PHE A 164 -23.97 -18.38 -5.93
CA PHE A 164 -22.86 -17.47 -6.20
C PHE A 164 -21.79 -18.19 -7.00
N PRO A 165 -21.14 -17.50 -7.96
CA PRO A 165 -20.08 -18.08 -8.76
C PRO A 165 -18.81 -18.18 -7.91
N VAL A 166 -18.55 -19.37 -7.35
CA VAL A 166 -17.28 -19.68 -6.66
C VAL A 166 -16.39 -20.44 -7.63
N ASN A 167 -15.08 -20.20 -7.58
CA ASN A 167 -14.15 -20.88 -8.47
C ASN A 167 -14.21 -22.41 -8.25
N PRO A 168 -14.37 -23.23 -9.31
CA PRO A 168 -14.47 -24.68 -9.18
C PRO A 168 -13.13 -25.31 -8.77
N GLU A 169 -12.01 -24.66 -9.06
CA GLU A 169 -10.66 -25.17 -8.80
C GLU A 169 -10.18 -24.93 -7.37
N THR A 170 -11.01 -24.31 -6.52
CA THR A 170 -10.70 -24.10 -5.11
C THR A 170 -10.55 -25.44 -4.37
N LYS A 171 -9.43 -25.63 -3.68
CA LYS A 171 -9.11 -26.87 -2.95
C LYS A 171 -8.81 -26.59 -1.48
N LYS A 172 -9.45 -27.34 -0.58
CA LYS A 172 -9.05 -27.41 0.84
C LYS A 172 -7.93 -28.44 0.98
N VAL A 173 -6.86 -28.08 1.66
CA VAL A 173 -5.67 -28.91 1.86
C VAL A 173 -5.24 -28.93 3.34
N GLY A 174 -4.64 -30.05 3.76
CA GLY A 174 -4.30 -30.29 5.17
C GLY A 174 -2.90 -29.82 5.59
N SER A 175 -2.02 -29.58 4.63
CA SER A 175 -0.60 -29.34 4.88
C SER A 175 0.00 -28.34 3.88
N ILE A 176 1.19 -27.83 4.17
CA ILE A 176 1.91 -26.93 3.25
C ILE A 176 2.42 -27.69 2.03
N GLU A 177 2.75 -28.97 2.18
CA GLU A 177 3.20 -29.85 1.10
C GLU A 177 2.11 -30.00 0.02
N GLU A 178 0.84 -30.19 0.44
CA GLU A 178 -0.30 -30.23 -0.47
C GLU A 178 -0.55 -28.88 -1.17
N VAL A 179 -0.22 -27.76 -0.52
CA VAL A 179 -0.25 -26.43 -1.16
C VAL A 179 0.79 -26.37 -2.28
N LEU A 180 2.01 -26.83 -2.04
CA LEU A 180 3.09 -26.82 -3.02
C LEU A 180 2.71 -27.65 -4.26
N GLU A 181 2.09 -28.81 -4.06
CA GLU A 181 1.57 -29.64 -5.15
C GLU A 181 0.49 -28.90 -5.96
N TYR A 182 -0.44 -28.24 -5.28
CA TYR A 182 -1.46 -27.42 -5.94
C TYR A 182 -0.84 -26.26 -6.73
N CYS A 183 0.20 -25.61 -6.18
CA CYS A 183 0.92 -24.54 -6.87
C CYS A 183 1.58 -25.00 -8.16
N ARG A 184 2.33 -26.11 -8.11
CA ARG A 184 2.98 -26.68 -9.31
C ARG A 184 1.96 -27.11 -10.36
N TYR A 185 0.88 -27.76 -9.93
CA TYR A 185 -0.17 -28.25 -10.81
C TYR A 185 -0.77 -27.15 -11.70
N TRP A 186 -1.07 -26.00 -11.09
CA TRP A 186 -1.69 -24.86 -11.78
C TRP A 186 -0.69 -23.96 -12.50
N GLU A 187 0.57 -23.90 -12.06
CA GLU A 187 1.61 -23.19 -12.80
C GLU A 187 1.81 -23.81 -14.21
N GLU A 188 1.77 -25.14 -14.31
CA GLU A 188 1.88 -25.87 -15.59
C GLU A 188 0.62 -25.77 -16.47
N ARG A 189 -0.56 -25.61 -15.86
CA ARG A 189 -1.87 -25.69 -16.55
C ARG A 189 -2.61 -24.36 -16.64
N LYS A 190 -1.99 -23.25 -16.25
CA LYS A 190 -2.63 -21.92 -16.22
C LYS A 190 -3.26 -21.55 -17.58
N ASP A 191 -2.65 -21.97 -18.69
CA ASP A 191 -3.09 -21.65 -20.05
C ASP A 191 -4.30 -22.48 -20.52
N GLU A 192 -4.66 -23.54 -19.78
CA GLU A 192 -5.86 -24.34 -20.03
C GLU A 192 -7.14 -23.64 -19.52
N LEU A 193 -6.98 -22.64 -18.65
CA LEU A 193 -8.10 -21.93 -18.03
C LEU A 193 -8.78 -20.97 -19.02
N PRO A 194 -10.12 -20.81 -18.95
CA PRO A 194 -10.84 -19.84 -19.78
C PRO A 194 -10.71 -18.39 -19.28
N TYR A 195 -9.80 -18.12 -18.35
CA TYR A 195 -9.55 -16.85 -17.71
C TYR A 195 -8.10 -16.77 -17.22
N ASP A 196 -7.61 -15.54 -17.05
CA ASP A 196 -6.22 -15.29 -16.66
C ASP A 196 -6.07 -15.34 -15.14
N ILE A 197 -4.95 -15.91 -14.70
CA ILE A 197 -4.56 -15.99 -13.31
C ILE A 197 -3.12 -15.52 -13.15
N ASP A 198 -2.83 -14.86 -12.05
CA ASP A 198 -1.52 -14.26 -11.79
C ASP A 198 -0.80 -14.89 -10.59
N GLY A 199 -1.29 -16.04 -10.15
CA GLY A 199 -0.79 -16.81 -9.01
C GLY A 199 -1.90 -17.58 -8.30
N ILE A 200 -1.62 -17.96 -7.06
CA ILE A 200 -2.52 -18.70 -6.17
C ILE A 200 -2.61 -17.98 -4.85
N VAL A 201 -3.82 -17.85 -4.32
CA VAL A 201 -4.07 -17.33 -2.98
C VAL A 201 -4.19 -18.50 -2.02
N LEU A 202 -3.35 -18.47 -0.99
CA LEU A 202 -3.39 -19.37 0.14
C LEU A 202 -4.04 -18.68 1.33
N LYS A 203 -5.05 -19.29 1.94
CA LYS A 203 -5.73 -18.77 3.13
C LYS A 203 -5.78 -19.84 4.22
N VAL A 204 -5.55 -19.46 5.47
CA VAL A 204 -5.85 -20.31 6.62
C VAL A 204 -7.36 -20.59 6.67
N ASN A 205 -7.78 -21.85 6.78
CA ASN A 205 -9.18 -22.23 6.65
C ASN A 205 -10.04 -21.77 7.85
N SER A 206 -9.53 -21.82 9.08
CA SER A 206 -10.32 -21.45 10.26
C SER A 206 -10.45 -19.94 10.45
N LEU A 207 -11.67 -19.40 10.51
CA LEU A 207 -11.91 -17.97 10.75
C LEU A 207 -11.48 -17.53 12.15
N LYS A 208 -11.50 -18.44 13.14
CA LYS A 208 -10.95 -18.18 14.48
C LYS A 208 -9.45 -17.95 14.42
N GLN A 209 -8.72 -18.78 13.68
CA GLN A 209 -7.27 -18.61 13.48
C GLN A 209 -6.96 -17.35 12.66
N GLN A 210 -7.78 -17.01 11.65
CA GLN A 210 -7.65 -15.75 10.92
C GLN A 210 -7.77 -14.53 11.84
N ARG A 211 -8.76 -14.52 12.75
CA ARG A 211 -8.95 -13.47 13.76
C ARG A 211 -7.76 -13.37 14.71
N GLN A 212 -7.19 -14.49 15.14
CA GLN A 212 -6.00 -14.54 16.00
C GLN A 212 -4.74 -13.98 15.28
N LEU A 213 -4.56 -14.32 14.01
CA LEU A 213 -3.41 -13.88 13.20
C LEU A 213 -3.49 -12.39 12.85
N GLY A 214 -4.71 -11.86 12.66
CA GLY A 214 -4.94 -10.46 12.37
C GLY A 214 -4.29 -9.97 11.06
N PHE A 215 -3.97 -8.68 11.03
CA PHE A 215 -3.48 -7.97 9.86
C PHE A 215 -2.16 -7.27 10.14
N THR A 216 -1.36 -7.08 9.11
CA THR A 216 -0.32 -6.04 9.06
C THR A 216 -0.95 -4.71 8.63
N ALA A 217 -0.13 -3.67 8.47
CA ALA A 217 -0.58 -2.39 7.91
C ALA A 217 -1.28 -2.51 6.53
N LYS A 218 -0.95 -3.52 5.72
CA LYS A 218 -1.38 -3.61 4.30
C LYS A 218 -2.01 -4.94 3.90
N SER A 219 -1.76 -6.01 4.66
CA SER A 219 -2.14 -7.38 4.29
C SER A 219 -2.50 -8.25 5.50
N PRO A 220 -3.43 -9.21 5.34
CA PRO A 220 -3.69 -10.21 6.36
C PRO A 220 -2.46 -11.06 6.62
N ARG A 221 -2.22 -11.48 7.87
CA ARG A 221 -1.16 -12.45 8.18
C ARG A 221 -1.58 -13.89 7.85
N TRP A 222 -2.88 -14.13 7.79
CA TRP A 222 -3.50 -15.43 7.55
C TRP A 222 -3.68 -15.80 6.06
N ALA A 223 -3.30 -14.91 5.14
CA ALA A 223 -3.33 -15.20 3.70
C ALA A 223 -2.13 -14.61 2.96
N THR A 224 -1.68 -15.32 1.93
CA THR A 224 -0.59 -14.90 1.04
C THR A 224 -0.90 -15.26 -0.40
N ALA A 225 -0.31 -14.54 -1.34
CA ALA A 225 -0.38 -14.83 -2.77
C ALA A 225 0.95 -15.42 -3.23
N PHE A 226 0.95 -16.69 -3.62
CA PHE A 226 2.04 -17.31 -4.35
C PHE A 226 1.98 -16.86 -5.81
N LYS A 227 2.97 -16.07 -6.23
CA LYS A 227 3.08 -15.54 -7.58
C LYS A 227 3.86 -16.53 -8.43
N PHE A 228 3.31 -16.88 -9.59
CA PHE A 228 4.05 -17.67 -10.58
C PHE A 228 5.29 -16.92 -11.04
N ILE A 229 6.31 -17.68 -11.47
CA ILE A 229 7.54 -17.09 -11.98
C ILE A 229 7.16 -16.14 -13.12
N ALA A 230 7.52 -14.87 -12.94
CA ALA A 230 7.21 -13.85 -13.91
C ALA A 230 7.92 -14.18 -15.22
N GLU A 231 7.19 -14.08 -16.35
CA GLU A 231 7.81 -14.15 -17.66
C GLU A 231 9.00 -13.21 -17.71
N GLN A 232 10.09 -13.72 -18.30
CA GLN A 232 11.30 -12.96 -18.51
C GLN A 232 11.45 -12.68 -20.00
N ALA A 233 11.87 -11.46 -20.32
CA ALA A 233 12.22 -11.09 -21.69
C ALA A 233 13.60 -10.49 -21.73
N ALA A 234 14.38 -10.87 -22.74
CA ALA A 234 15.66 -10.24 -23.02
C ALA A 234 15.46 -9.01 -23.92
N THR A 235 16.11 -7.91 -23.58
CA THR A 235 16.12 -6.68 -24.40
C THR A 235 17.47 -5.97 -24.27
N VAL A 236 17.66 -4.87 -24.98
CA VAL A 236 18.89 -4.07 -24.96
C VAL A 236 18.69 -2.80 -24.15
N LEU A 237 19.62 -2.52 -23.25
CA LEU A 237 19.70 -1.27 -22.51
C LEU A 237 20.26 -0.15 -23.40
N ARG A 238 19.44 0.87 -23.70
CA ARG A 238 19.82 1.96 -24.61
C ARG A 238 20.39 3.16 -23.86
N GLU A 239 19.67 3.62 -22.85
CA GLU A 239 20.04 4.81 -22.09
C GLU A 239 19.54 4.69 -20.65
N ILE A 240 20.07 5.55 -19.78
CA ILE A 240 19.60 5.74 -18.41
C ILE A 240 19.04 7.14 -18.30
N GLU A 241 17.76 7.22 -17.95
CA GLU A 241 17.14 8.46 -17.53
C GLU A 241 17.22 8.56 -16.00
N VAL A 242 17.57 9.74 -15.48
CA VAL A 242 17.66 9.97 -14.05
C VAL A 242 16.40 10.70 -13.58
N GLY A 243 15.53 9.98 -12.88
CA GLY A 243 14.38 10.57 -12.21
C GLY A 243 14.80 11.33 -10.96
N VAL A 244 14.19 12.48 -10.69
CA VAL A 244 14.41 13.26 -9.47
C VAL A 244 13.15 13.17 -8.61
N GLY A 245 13.23 12.47 -7.48
CA GLY A 245 12.11 12.31 -6.57
C GLY A 245 11.85 13.54 -5.69
N ARG A 246 10.74 13.53 -4.95
CA ARG A 246 10.28 14.60 -4.03
C ARG A 246 11.31 15.02 -2.96
N THR A 247 12.13 14.08 -2.49
CA THR A 247 13.19 14.30 -1.48
C THR A 247 14.58 14.46 -2.12
N GLY A 248 14.62 14.72 -3.43
CA GLY A 248 15.84 14.90 -4.20
C GLY A 248 16.54 13.61 -4.61
N ILE A 249 16.03 12.42 -4.25
CA ILE A 249 16.61 11.13 -4.64
C ILE A 249 16.71 11.04 -6.18
N LEU A 250 17.89 10.68 -6.66
CA LEU A 250 18.21 10.50 -8.07
C LEU A 250 18.06 9.02 -8.42
N THR A 251 16.91 8.65 -8.97
CA THR A 251 16.56 7.27 -9.28
C THR A 251 16.91 6.93 -10.73
N PRO A 252 17.77 5.93 -10.99
CA PRO A 252 18.04 5.48 -12.35
C PRO A 252 16.86 4.71 -12.94
N VAL A 253 16.46 5.09 -14.15
CA VAL A 253 15.43 4.42 -14.95
C VAL A 253 16.07 3.96 -16.25
N ALA A 254 16.01 2.65 -16.50
CA ALA A 254 16.49 2.05 -17.72
C ALA A 254 15.52 2.31 -18.86
N ILE A 255 16.02 2.82 -19.99
CA ILE A 255 15.30 2.89 -21.25
C ILE A 255 15.81 1.80 -22.16
N LEU A 256 14.88 1.03 -22.70
CA LEU A 256 15.13 -0.26 -23.31
C LEU A 256 14.55 -0.31 -24.71
N ASP A 257 15.09 -1.20 -25.53
CA ASP A 257 14.38 -1.59 -26.74
C ASP A 257 12.99 -2.15 -26.37
N PRO A 258 11.92 -1.72 -27.06
CA PRO A 258 10.58 -2.21 -26.78
C PRO A 258 10.52 -3.73 -26.91
N VAL A 259 10.13 -4.40 -25.82
CA VAL A 259 9.98 -5.86 -25.78
C VAL A 259 8.62 -6.23 -25.20
N GLU A 260 8.02 -7.31 -25.70
CA GLU A 260 6.78 -7.83 -25.13
C GLU A 260 7.08 -8.68 -23.89
N LEU A 261 6.36 -8.37 -22.80
CA LEU A 261 6.43 -9.08 -21.53
C LEU A 261 5.02 -9.17 -20.94
N ASN A 262 4.48 -10.38 -20.74
CA ASN A 262 3.09 -10.60 -20.30
C ASN A 262 2.06 -9.80 -21.14
N ASN A 263 2.13 -9.89 -22.47
CA ASN A 263 1.26 -9.15 -23.42
C ASN A 263 1.29 -7.61 -23.26
N THR A 264 2.34 -7.08 -22.62
CA THR A 264 2.57 -5.63 -22.51
C THR A 264 3.93 -5.27 -23.08
N THR A 265 3.97 -4.28 -23.97
CA THR A 265 5.23 -3.70 -24.45
C THR A 265 5.90 -2.91 -23.32
N VAL A 266 7.10 -3.32 -22.94
CA VAL A 266 7.95 -2.68 -21.94
C VAL A 266 9.10 -1.99 -22.66
N SER A 267 9.27 -0.70 -22.41
CA SER A 267 10.41 0.11 -22.90
C SER A 267 11.14 0.85 -21.78
N ARG A 268 10.64 0.75 -20.55
CA ARG A 268 11.23 1.38 -19.36
C ARG A 268 11.24 0.39 -18.21
N ALA A 269 12.31 0.35 -17.43
CA ALA A 269 12.41 -0.48 -16.23
C ALA A 269 13.07 0.28 -15.08
N THR A 270 12.64 0.01 -13.84
CA THR A 270 13.30 0.58 -12.66
C THR A 270 14.61 -0.17 -12.38
N LEU A 271 15.63 0.58 -12.00
CA LEU A 271 16.90 0.05 -11.50
C LEU A 271 17.01 0.16 -9.98
N HIS A 272 15.97 0.66 -9.31
CA HIS A 272 15.93 0.97 -7.87
C HIS A 272 16.91 2.07 -7.45
N ASN A 273 18.22 1.82 -7.52
CA ASN A 273 19.27 2.77 -7.14
C ASN A 273 20.61 2.41 -7.80
N TYR A 274 21.61 3.28 -7.64
CA TYR A 274 22.93 3.09 -8.27
C TYR A 274 23.75 1.94 -7.68
N ASP A 275 23.52 1.53 -6.43
CA ASP A 275 24.16 0.34 -5.86
C ASP A 275 23.69 -0.94 -6.59
N GLN A 276 22.40 -1.00 -6.98
CA GLN A 276 21.87 -2.09 -7.80
C GLN A 276 22.47 -2.06 -9.23
N VAL A 277 22.70 -0.88 -9.80
CA VAL A 277 23.37 -0.71 -11.11
C VAL A 277 24.80 -1.25 -11.05
N GLU A 278 25.53 -0.93 -9.99
CA GLU A 278 26.89 -1.43 -9.77
C GLU A 278 26.91 -2.94 -9.52
N ARG A 279 25.97 -3.46 -8.71
CA ARG A 279 25.84 -4.89 -8.42
C ARG A 279 25.61 -5.72 -9.68
N LEU A 280 24.79 -5.21 -10.60
CA LEU A 280 24.54 -5.85 -11.90
C LEU A 280 25.66 -5.56 -12.92
N ASN A 281 26.61 -4.67 -12.59
CA ASN A 281 27.69 -4.23 -13.45
C ASN A 281 27.19 -3.79 -14.83
N LEU A 282 26.16 -2.94 -14.85
CA LEU A 282 25.48 -2.54 -16.08
C LEU A 282 26.31 -1.57 -16.92
N HIS A 283 26.27 -1.79 -18.23
CA HIS A 283 26.85 -0.93 -19.25
C HIS A 283 25.80 -0.55 -20.29
N LEU A 284 25.97 0.61 -20.93
CA LEU A 284 25.12 1.00 -22.06
C LEU A 284 25.32 0.03 -23.22
N GLY A 285 24.21 -0.41 -23.82
CA GLY A 285 24.17 -1.42 -24.86
C GLY A 285 24.11 -2.87 -24.35
N ASP A 286 24.08 -3.09 -23.03
CA ASP A 286 23.98 -4.44 -22.48
C ASP A 286 22.67 -5.13 -22.87
N HIS A 287 22.77 -6.45 -23.10
CA HIS A 287 21.61 -7.33 -23.18
C HIS A 287 21.17 -7.68 -21.75
N VAL A 288 19.97 -7.24 -21.40
CA VAL A 288 19.41 -7.35 -20.05
C VAL A 288 18.17 -8.22 -20.05
N THR A 289 18.03 -9.01 -18.99
CA THR A 289 16.81 -9.79 -18.74
C THR A 289 15.88 -8.99 -17.84
N LEU A 290 14.68 -8.76 -18.32
CA LEU A 290 13.60 -8.11 -17.60
C LEU A 290 12.69 -9.11 -16.94
N GLU A 291 12.17 -8.72 -15.79
CA GLU A 291 11.12 -9.43 -15.07
C GLU A 291 10.05 -8.43 -14.64
N LYS A 292 8.78 -8.79 -14.77
CA LYS A 292 7.67 -7.96 -14.29
C LYS A 292 7.26 -8.37 -12.88
N GLY A 293 7.65 -7.59 -11.87
CA GLY A 293 7.23 -7.81 -10.50
C GLY A 293 5.75 -7.48 -10.33
N GLY A 294 4.93 -8.46 -9.92
CA GLY A 294 3.52 -8.25 -9.57
C GLY A 294 2.68 -7.62 -10.68
N GLU A 295 2.94 -8.00 -11.94
CA GLU A 295 2.24 -7.56 -13.17
C GLU A 295 2.32 -6.07 -13.54
N ILE A 296 3.00 -5.22 -12.76
CA ILE A 296 2.94 -3.76 -12.97
C ILE A 296 4.31 -3.14 -13.27
N ILE A 297 5.34 -3.35 -12.44
CA ILE A 297 6.61 -2.64 -12.57
C ILE A 297 7.72 -3.60 -13.06
N PRO A 298 8.27 -3.39 -14.27
CA PRO A 298 9.39 -4.17 -14.77
C PRO A 298 10.71 -3.74 -14.11
N LYS A 299 11.55 -4.72 -13.80
CA LYS A 299 12.90 -4.56 -13.22
C LYS A 299 13.90 -5.39 -14.03
N ILE A 300 15.15 -4.95 -14.07
CA ILE A 300 16.25 -5.74 -14.63
C ILE A 300 16.74 -6.71 -13.56
N VAL A 301 16.80 -8.01 -13.90
CA VAL A 301 17.21 -9.07 -12.97
C VAL A 301 18.57 -9.64 -13.28
N ALA A 302 18.98 -9.63 -14.55
CA ALA A 302 20.26 -10.16 -15.00
C ALA A 302 20.77 -9.42 -16.23
N VAL A 303 22.06 -9.57 -16.47
CA VAL A 303 22.78 -9.06 -17.64
C VAL A 303 23.49 -10.25 -18.28
N ASP A 304 23.49 -10.32 -19.61
CA ASP A 304 24.32 -11.26 -20.34
C ASP A 304 25.67 -10.60 -20.73
N PRO A 305 26.76 -10.85 -19.98
CA PRO A 305 28.05 -10.27 -20.27
C PRO A 305 28.70 -10.84 -21.55
N THR A 306 28.22 -11.97 -22.07
CA THR A 306 28.81 -12.60 -23.27
C THR A 306 28.50 -11.82 -24.55
N LEU A 307 27.40 -11.06 -24.54
CA LEU A 307 26.97 -10.19 -25.63
C LEU A 307 27.45 -8.75 -25.48
N ARG A 308 28.22 -8.44 -24.42
CA ARG A 308 28.69 -7.09 -24.14
C ARG A 308 29.77 -6.66 -25.13
N SER A 309 29.57 -5.49 -25.73
CA SER A 309 30.58 -4.84 -26.56
C SER A 309 31.82 -4.48 -25.76
N ALA A 310 33.01 -4.64 -26.34
CA ALA A 310 34.28 -4.24 -25.70
C ALA A 310 34.36 -2.73 -25.41
N ASN A 311 33.58 -1.91 -26.13
CA ASN A 311 33.50 -0.46 -25.96
C ASN A 311 32.28 -0.02 -25.13
N ALA A 312 31.59 -0.94 -24.46
CA ALA A 312 30.41 -0.62 -23.66
C ALA A 312 30.81 0.32 -22.51
N GLN A 313 30.04 1.39 -22.30
CA GLN A 313 30.31 2.38 -21.25
C GLN A 313 29.66 1.95 -19.96
N LYS A 314 30.43 1.87 -18.87
CA LYS A 314 29.91 1.58 -17.54
C LYS A 314 28.95 2.68 -17.11
N ILE A 315 27.84 2.30 -16.50
CA ILE A 315 26.87 3.25 -15.98
C ILE A 315 27.32 3.68 -14.59
N GLU A 316 27.47 4.98 -14.41
CA GLU A 316 27.90 5.60 -13.16
C GLU A 316 26.82 6.52 -12.60
N PRO A 317 26.86 6.83 -11.29
CA PRO A 317 25.99 7.85 -10.71
C PRO A 317 26.18 9.22 -11.36
N PRO A 318 25.12 10.03 -11.46
CA PRO A 318 25.19 11.35 -12.07
C PRO A 318 26.00 12.29 -11.16
N LEU A 319 26.91 13.06 -11.76
CA LEU A 319 27.68 14.07 -11.02
C LEU A 319 26.82 15.29 -10.63
N CYS A 320 25.79 15.58 -11.42
CA CYS A 320 24.87 16.71 -11.20
C CYS A 320 23.42 16.26 -11.37
N CYS A 321 22.51 16.96 -10.69
CA CYS A 321 21.08 16.79 -10.86
C CYS A 321 20.65 17.17 -12.29
N PRO A 322 19.91 16.31 -13.02
CA PRO A 322 19.49 16.59 -14.40
C PRO A 322 18.49 17.76 -14.49
N SER A 323 17.82 18.10 -13.39
CA SER A 323 16.78 19.13 -13.33
C SER A 323 17.35 20.54 -13.09
N CYS A 324 18.27 20.69 -12.13
CA CYS A 324 18.80 21.99 -11.72
C CYS A 324 20.33 22.12 -11.82
N SER A 325 21.02 21.10 -12.32
CA SER A 325 22.49 21.05 -12.46
C SER A 325 23.30 21.17 -11.16
N THR A 326 22.67 21.19 -9.99
CA THR A 326 23.37 21.17 -8.69
C THR A 326 24.16 19.86 -8.53
N PRO A 327 25.41 19.89 -8.00
CA PRO A 327 26.18 18.68 -7.73
C PRO A 327 25.41 17.67 -6.88
N ALA A 328 25.38 16.42 -7.35
CA ALA A 328 24.73 15.33 -6.62
C ALA A 328 25.61 14.91 -5.44
N VAL A 329 24.97 14.54 -4.33
CA VAL A 329 25.64 14.09 -3.12
C VAL A 329 25.10 12.74 -2.69
N ARG A 330 25.98 11.88 -2.16
CA ARG A 330 25.60 10.66 -1.46
C ARG A 330 25.94 10.86 0.02
N PRO A 331 24.96 11.13 0.90
CA PRO A 331 25.21 11.28 2.34
C PRO A 331 25.89 10.05 2.93
N GLU A 332 26.72 10.24 3.95
CA GLU A 332 27.41 9.14 4.62
C GLU A 332 26.40 8.19 5.27
N GLY A 333 26.53 6.89 5.02
CA GLY A 333 25.59 5.87 5.50
C GLY A 333 24.33 5.68 4.64
N GLU A 334 24.10 6.51 3.62
CA GLU A 334 22.98 6.36 2.69
C GLU A 334 23.36 5.62 1.40
N VAL A 335 22.38 4.89 0.86
CA VAL A 335 22.47 4.18 -0.43
C VAL A 335 22.15 5.11 -1.60
N GLU A 336 21.29 6.09 -1.36
CA GLU A 336 20.68 6.89 -2.41
C GLU A 336 21.50 8.16 -2.73
N TRP A 337 21.69 8.43 -4.01
CA TRP A 337 22.23 9.71 -4.48
C TRP A 337 21.12 10.76 -4.48
N ARG A 338 21.44 12.00 -4.11
CA ARG A 338 20.44 13.07 -3.95
C ARG A 338 20.89 14.39 -4.53
N CYS A 339 19.90 15.18 -4.98
CA CYS A 339 20.04 16.59 -5.26
C CYS A 339 19.83 17.38 -3.94
N PRO A 340 20.83 18.13 -3.44
CA PRO A 340 20.71 18.87 -2.18
C PRO A 340 19.94 20.20 -2.34
N ASN A 341 19.61 20.60 -3.57
CA ASN A 341 18.94 21.87 -3.84
C ASN A 341 17.42 21.77 -3.55
N GLN A 342 16.98 22.39 -2.46
CA GLN A 342 15.56 22.43 -2.06
C GLN A 342 14.68 23.24 -3.05
N GLN A 343 15.29 24.11 -3.87
CA GLN A 343 14.61 24.87 -4.93
C GLN A 343 14.66 24.16 -6.29
N CYS A 344 15.00 22.87 -6.32
CA CYS A 344 15.03 22.09 -7.55
C CYS A 344 13.61 22.00 -8.15
N PRO A 345 13.40 22.41 -9.43
CA PRO A 345 12.08 22.41 -10.05
C PRO A 345 11.40 21.03 -10.05
N SER A 346 12.17 19.96 -10.27
CA SER A 346 11.62 18.59 -10.20
C SER A 346 11.24 18.19 -8.79
N GLN A 347 11.99 18.61 -7.76
CA GLN A 347 11.60 18.34 -6.37
C GLN A 347 10.30 19.07 -6.02
N GLN A 348 10.19 20.35 -6.41
CA GLN A 348 8.97 21.14 -6.22
C GLN A 348 7.76 20.49 -6.92
N LYS A 349 7.92 20.08 -8.18
CA LYS A 349 6.87 19.37 -8.93
C LYS A 349 6.42 18.10 -8.22
N GLU A 350 7.36 17.26 -7.77
CA GLU A 350 7.05 16.00 -7.08
C GLU A 350 6.47 16.21 -5.67
N GLN A 351 6.87 17.26 -4.96
CA GLN A 351 6.28 17.65 -3.68
C GLN A 351 4.83 18.10 -3.84
N ILE A 352 4.53 18.93 -4.84
CA ILE A 352 3.16 19.35 -5.16
C ILE A 352 2.32 18.16 -5.61
N LEU A 353 2.86 17.28 -6.47
CA LEU A 353 2.20 16.05 -6.89
C LEU A 353 1.85 15.12 -5.72
N HIS A 354 2.78 14.99 -4.77
CA HIS A 354 2.54 14.23 -3.54
C HIS A 354 1.42 14.87 -2.71
N PHE A 355 1.46 16.20 -2.53
CA PHE A 355 0.47 16.94 -1.76
C PHE A 355 -0.95 16.78 -2.32
N VAL A 356 -1.13 16.92 -3.64
CA VAL A 356 -2.44 16.78 -4.31
C VAL A 356 -2.92 15.33 -4.43
N SER A 357 -2.07 14.35 -4.11
CA SER A 357 -2.39 12.94 -4.33
C SER A 357 -3.60 12.47 -3.51
N ARG A 358 -4.27 11.43 -4.00
CA ARG A 358 -5.48 10.85 -3.39
C ARG A 358 -5.33 10.45 -1.91
N ARG A 359 -4.12 10.09 -1.48
CA ARG A 359 -3.86 9.67 -0.08
C ARG A 359 -3.40 10.81 0.82
N ALA A 360 -3.14 11.98 0.22
CA ALA A 360 -2.75 13.20 0.90
C ALA A 360 -3.96 14.13 0.97
N MET A 361 -3.99 15.22 0.19
CA MET A 361 -5.09 16.20 0.22
C MET A 361 -6.23 15.91 -0.75
N ASP A 362 -6.14 14.81 -1.52
CA ASP A 362 -7.18 14.34 -2.45
C ASP A 362 -7.71 15.41 -3.42
N ILE A 363 -6.78 16.04 -4.15
CA ILE A 363 -7.09 17.03 -5.18
C ILE A 363 -6.91 16.39 -6.56
N ASP A 364 -7.82 15.46 -6.89
CA ASP A 364 -7.77 14.60 -8.07
C ASP A 364 -7.85 15.34 -9.42
N THR A 365 -8.39 16.56 -9.41
CA THR A 365 -8.50 17.45 -10.56
C THR A 365 -7.15 18.02 -11.04
N ILE A 366 -6.10 17.95 -10.21
CA ILE A 366 -4.78 18.50 -10.53
C ILE A 366 -3.81 17.38 -10.92
N GLY A 367 -3.49 17.32 -12.23
CA GLY A 367 -2.53 16.37 -12.78
C GLY A 367 -1.11 16.95 -13.00
N PRO A 368 -0.12 16.10 -13.34
CA PRO A 368 1.27 16.51 -13.55
C PRO A 368 1.45 17.55 -14.66
N VAL A 369 0.61 17.50 -15.70
CA VAL A 369 0.64 18.47 -16.82
C VAL A 369 0.21 19.85 -16.35
N LEU A 370 -0.82 19.94 -15.51
CA LEU A 370 -1.31 21.22 -14.99
C LEU A 370 -0.30 21.85 -14.03
N ILE A 371 0.28 21.05 -13.12
CA ILE A 371 1.34 21.51 -12.22
C ILE A 371 2.53 22.05 -13.01
N GLU A 372 2.95 21.36 -14.07
CA GLU A 372 4.06 21.79 -14.92
C GLU A 372 3.76 23.11 -15.64
N GLN A 373 2.55 23.28 -16.18
CA GLN A 373 2.14 24.55 -16.77
C GLN A 373 2.15 25.70 -15.75
N LEU A 374 1.66 25.45 -14.54
CA LEU A 374 1.61 26.45 -13.46
C LEU A 374 3.01 26.82 -12.94
N LEU A 375 3.91 25.84 -12.79
CA LEU A 375 5.32 26.06 -12.45
C LEU A 375 6.04 26.86 -13.55
N ASN A 376 5.85 26.50 -14.82
CA ASN A 376 6.47 27.20 -15.95
C ASN A 376 6.02 28.67 -16.08
N LYS A 377 4.79 28.97 -15.65
CA LYS A 377 4.28 30.35 -15.55
C LYS A 377 4.66 31.06 -14.24
N ASN A 378 5.47 30.43 -13.38
CA ASN A 378 5.87 30.92 -12.06
C ASN A 378 4.70 31.22 -11.11
N MET A 379 3.58 30.51 -11.29
CA MET A 379 2.37 30.69 -10.47
C MET A 379 2.40 29.85 -9.20
N LEU A 380 3.23 28.80 -9.18
CA LEU A 380 3.47 27.97 -8.02
C LEU A 380 4.96 28.01 -7.66
N ARG A 381 5.25 28.11 -6.37
CA ARG A 381 6.57 27.86 -5.76
C ARG A 381 6.47 26.73 -4.74
N SER A 382 5.33 26.63 -4.07
CA SER A 382 5.01 25.55 -3.14
C SER A 382 3.57 25.07 -3.34
N ALA A 383 3.22 23.97 -2.68
CA ALA A 383 1.85 23.47 -2.68
C ALA A 383 0.87 24.43 -1.99
N ALA A 384 1.33 25.34 -1.13
CA ALA A 384 0.47 26.36 -0.52
C ALA A 384 -0.08 27.32 -1.58
N ASP A 385 0.66 27.56 -2.67
CA ASP A 385 0.26 28.53 -3.72
C ASP A 385 -0.96 28.07 -4.51
N LEU A 386 -1.31 26.77 -4.43
CA LEU A 386 -2.55 26.24 -4.99
C LEU A 386 -3.77 26.98 -4.42
N TYR A 387 -3.74 27.34 -3.14
CA TYR A 387 -4.84 28.03 -2.46
C TYR A 387 -4.96 29.53 -2.80
N LEU A 388 -4.05 30.06 -3.62
CA LEU A 388 -4.11 31.44 -4.12
C LEU A 388 -4.62 31.55 -5.56
N LEU A 389 -4.74 30.42 -6.26
CA LEU A 389 -5.15 30.37 -7.66
C LEU A 389 -6.56 30.91 -7.85
N ARG A 390 -6.75 31.66 -8.93
CA ARG A 390 -8.05 32.23 -9.34
C ARG A 390 -8.55 31.55 -10.60
N HIS A 391 -9.83 31.75 -10.90
CA HIS A 391 -10.43 31.20 -12.12
C HIS A 391 -9.71 31.65 -13.39
N GLU A 392 -9.30 32.92 -13.45
CA GLU A 392 -8.57 33.52 -14.58
C GLU A 392 -7.19 32.89 -14.79
N ASP A 393 -6.52 32.50 -13.71
CA ASP A 393 -5.21 31.85 -13.73
C ASP A 393 -5.27 30.49 -14.44
N LEU A 394 -6.37 29.77 -14.22
CA LEU A 394 -6.58 28.42 -14.73
C LEU A 394 -7.21 28.42 -16.12
N SER A 395 -8.22 29.24 -16.38
CA SER A 395 -8.91 29.32 -17.68
C SER A 395 -8.01 29.85 -18.81
N ALA A 396 -6.94 30.57 -18.48
CA ALA A 396 -5.92 31.02 -19.43
C ALA A 396 -4.88 29.93 -19.80
N LEU A 397 -5.02 28.70 -19.29
CA LEU A 397 -4.11 27.59 -19.56
C LEU A 397 -4.57 26.74 -20.75
N GLU A 398 -3.60 26.12 -21.41
CA GLU A 398 -3.89 25.25 -22.54
C GLU A 398 -4.66 24.01 -22.06
N ARG A 399 -5.78 23.71 -22.73
CA ARG A 399 -6.70 22.61 -22.40
C ARG A 399 -7.45 22.78 -21.06
N MET A 400 -7.51 23.99 -20.51
CA MET A 400 -8.32 24.34 -19.35
C MET A 400 -9.49 25.25 -19.77
N GLY A 401 -10.69 24.69 -19.85
CA GLY A 401 -11.91 25.48 -20.02
C GLY A 401 -12.50 25.92 -18.68
N ASP A 402 -13.46 26.85 -18.70
CA ASP A 402 -14.08 27.43 -17.49
C ASP A 402 -14.58 26.35 -16.51
N LYS A 403 -15.31 25.35 -17.01
CA LYS A 403 -15.81 24.26 -16.18
C LYS A 403 -14.70 23.43 -15.52
N SER A 404 -13.57 23.23 -16.21
CA SER A 404 -12.43 22.51 -15.63
C SER A 404 -11.73 23.35 -14.57
N ALA A 405 -11.62 24.67 -14.79
CA ALA A 405 -11.08 25.60 -13.80
C ALA A 405 -11.96 25.65 -12.54
N GLU A 406 -13.28 25.73 -12.70
CA GLU A 406 -14.24 25.65 -11.58
C GLU A 406 -14.10 24.36 -10.79
N ASN A 407 -13.98 23.20 -11.46
CA ASN A 407 -13.79 21.91 -10.79
C ASN A 407 -12.48 21.88 -9.97
N VAL A 408 -11.38 22.42 -10.52
CA VAL A 408 -10.10 22.50 -9.82
C VAL A 408 -10.23 23.36 -8.57
N LEU A 409 -10.82 24.56 -8.68
CA LEU A 409 -11.00 25.44 -7.53
C LEU A 409 -11.93 24.83 -6.47
N ALA A 410 -13.00 24.16 -6.89
CA ALA A 410 -13.89 23.46 -5.97
C ALA A 410 -13.17 22.31 -5.23
N SER A 411 -12.27 21.60 -5.90
CA SER A 411 -11.46 20.54 -5.30
C SER A 411 -10.45 21.10 -4.29
N ILE A 412 -9.80 22.22 -4.59
CA ILE A 412 -8.89 22.94 -3.68
C ILE A 412 -9.65 23.48 -2.47
N GLU A 413 -10.86 24.02 -2.67
CA GLU A 413 -11.66 24.53 -1.56
C GLU A 413 -12.12 23.41 -0.63
N LYS A 414 -12.53 22.27 -1.21
CA LYS A 414 -12.90 21.07 -0.45
C LYS A 414 -11.72 20.56 0.40
N SER A 415 -10.50 20.56 -0.15
CA SER A 415 -9.32 20.04 0.55
C SER A 415 -8.88 20.87 1.76
N LYS A 416 -9.38 22.10 1.92
CA LYS A 416 -9.12 22.91 3.12
C LYS A 416 -9.59 22.24 4.40
N GLN A 417 -10.64 21.43 4.32
CA GLN A 417 -11.15 20.64 5.44
C GLN A 417 -10.58 19.23 5.31
N CYS A 418 -9.49 18.95 6.01
CA CYS A 418 -8.76 17.68 5.93
C CYS A 418 -8.53 17.08 7.32
N GLU A 419 -8.26 15.78 7.40
CA GLU A 419 -7.83 15.14 8.65
C GLU A 419 -6.37 15.50 8.97
N LEU A 420 -6.01 15.58 10.25
CA LEU A 420 -4.64 15.85 10.67
C LEU A 420 -3.65 14.81 10.10
N GLY A 421 -4.00 13.51 10.14
CA GLY A 421 -3.16 12.46 9.56
C GLY A 421 -2.92 12.62 8.05
N GLN A 422 -3.94 13.08 7.30
CA GLN A 422 -3.83 13.36 5.87
C GLN A 422 -2.90 14.54 5.60
N PHE A 423 -3.06 15.64 6.36
CA PHE A 423 -2.23 16.83 6.22
C PHE A 423 -0.76 16.54 6.54
N VAL A 424 -0.48 15.84 7.65
CA VAL A 424 0.88 15.43 8.03
C VAL A 424 1.51 14.53 6.96
N HIS A 425 0.72 13.63 6.35
CA HIS A 425 1.20 12.84 5.22
C HIS A 425 1.51 13.73 4.00
N ALA A 426 0.66 14.72 3.71
CA ALA A 426 0.80 15.64 2.58
C ALA A 426 2.05 16.52 2.67
N LEU A 427 2.50 16.88 3.89
CA LEU A 427 3.75 17.64 4.11
C LEU A 427 5.01 16.93 3.59
N GLY A 428 4.95 15.61 3.38
CA GLY A 428 6.04 14.86 2.74
C GLY A 428 7.28 14.69 3.61
N ILE A 429 7.12 14.68 4.94
CA ILE A 429 8.20 14.50 5.92
C ILE A 429 8.97 13.20 5.63
N THR A 430 10.30 13.27 5.61
CA THR A 430 11.16 12.12 5.35
C THR A 430 10.86 10.98 6.33
N ASN A 431 10.78 9.74 5.83
CA ASN A 431 10.43 8.53 6.59
C ASN A 431 9.00 8.48 7.17
N VAL A 432 8.17 9.51 6.98
CA VAL A 432 6.78 9.53 7.45
C VAL A 432 5.84 9.13 6.31
N GLY A 433 5.39 7.87 6.36
CA GLY A 433 4.35 7.37 5.46
C GLY A 433 2.94 7.67 5.99
N GLU A 434 1.93 7.36 5.17
CA GLU A 434 0.49 7.51 5.49
C GLU A 434 0.12 6.93 6.87
N LYS A 435 0.60 5.71 7.17
CA LYS A 435 0.35 5.06 8.46
C LYS A 435 0.97 5.82 9.63
N THR A 436 2.23 6.22 9.49
CA THR A 436 2.97 6.95 10.53
C THR A 436 2.31 8.30 10.79
N ALA A 437 1.89 9.00 9.74
CA ALA A 437 1.17 10.27 9.86
C ALA A 437 -0.15 10.11 10.63
N ARG A 438 -0.93 9.05 10.34
CA ARG A 438 -2.16 8.74 11.08
C ARG A 438 -1.90 8.39 12.54
N ILE A 439 -0.84 7.62 12.82
CA ILE A 439 -0.45 7.28 14.20
C ILE A 439 -0.08 8.56 14.95
N LEU A 440 0.71 9.45 14.35
CA LEU A 440 1.07 10.74 14.94
C LEU A 440 -0.17 11.57 15.24
N ALA A 441 -1.09 11.70 14.29
CA ALA A 441 -2.31 12.47 14.47
C ALA A 441 -3.17 11.95 15.63
N LEU A 442 -3.34 10.62 15.76
CA LEU A 442 -4.08 10.00 16.86
C LEU A 442 -3.42 10.15 18.24
N ASN A 443 -2.09 10.27 18.29
CA ASN A 443 -1.35 10.39 19.56
C ASN A 443 -1.26 11.85 20.04
N PHE A 444 -1.05 12.80 19.12
CA PHE A 444 -0.83 14.21 19.46
C PHE A 444 -2.11 15.07 19.36
N GLY A 445 -3.13 14.63 18.60
CA GLY A 445 -4.45 15.26 18.52
C GLY A 445 -4.51 16.55 17.70
N SER A 446 -3.50 17.44 17.82
CA SER A 446 -3.42 18.70 17.10
C SER A 446 -2.06 18.90 16.40
N LEU A 447 -2.07 19.75 15.37
CA LEU A 447 -0.86 20.10 14.63
C LEU A 447 0.14 20.84 15.53
N GLU A 448 -0.34 21.74 16.39
CA GLU A 448 0.48 22.52 17.32
C GLU A 448 1.19 21.60 18.31
N SER A 449 0.48 20.61 18.87
CA SER A 449 1.06 19.64 19.79
C SER A 449 2.18 18.87 19.10
N LEU A 450 1.92 18.35 17.89
CA LEU A 450 2.90 17.62 17.10
C LEU A 450 4.14 18.47 16.76
N MET A 451 3.95 19.73 16.35
CA MET A 451 5.04 20.66 16.03
C MET A 451 5.93 21.02 17.22
N SER A 452 5.36 20.99 18.43
CA SER A 452 6.07 21.29 19.67
C SER A 452 6.74 20.09 20.34
N SER A 453 6.53 18.88 19.80
CA SER A 453 6.96 17.63 20.41
C SER A 453 8.48 17.44 20.35
N SER A 454 9.04 16.86 21.40
CA SER A 454 10.46 16.47 21.47
C SER A 454 10.73 15.14 20.75
N PRO A 455 11.98 14.86 20.32
CA PRO A 455 12.35 13.55 19.77
C PRO A 455 12.00 12.41 20.74
N GLU A 456 12.18 12.61 22.04
CA GLU A 456 11.86 11.60 23.04
C GLU A 456 10.37 11.28 23.13
N GLU A 457 9.49 12.28 23.04
CA GLU A 457 8.04 12.06 23.01
C GLU A 457 7.61 11.35 21.71
N LEU A 458 8.21 11.70 20.59
CA LEU A 458 7.97 11.05 19.30
C LEU A 458 8.39 9.57 19.34
N GLU A 459 9.53 9.25 19.95
CA GLU A 459 10.00 7.86 20.13
C GLU A 459 9.12 7.01 21.05
N MET A 460 8.31 7.62 21.92
CA MET A 460 7.37 6.88 22.77
C MET A 460 6.17 6.33 21.99
N VAL A 461 5.92 6.87 20.80
CA VAL A 461 4.81 6.45 19.94
C VAL A 461 5.13 5.11 19.29
N GLU A 462 4.17 4.19 19.33
CA GLU A 462 4.33 2.87 18.74
C GLU A 462 4.63 2.95 17.23
N GLU A 463 5.63 2.19 16.78
CA GLU A 463 6.18 2.17 15.41
C GLU A 463 7.06 3.36 15.01
N ILE A 464 7.31 4.30 15.92
CA ILE A 464 8.25 5.41 15.68
C ILE A 464 9.59 5.08 16.32
N GLY A 465 10.61 4.92 15.48
CA GLY A 465 12.00 4.74 15.92
C GLY A 465 12.77 6.07 15.95
N PRO A 466 14.00 6.07 16.49
CA PRO A 466 14.81 7.28 16.67
C PRO A 466 15.03 8.05 15.35
N VAL A 467 15.28 7.34 14.25
CA VAL A 467 15.48 7.95 12.92
C VAL A 467 14.23 8.71 12.44
N ILE A 468 13.03 8.17 12.70
CA ILE A 468 11.78 8.80 12.30
C ILE A 468 11.48 9.99 13.21
N ALA A 469 11.68 9.83 14.53
CA ALA A 469 11.50 10.90 15.50
C ALA A 469 12.40 12.11 15.19
N GLU A 470 13.69 11.88 14.92
CA GLU A 470 14.64 12.93 14.53
C GLU A 470 14.23 13.58 13.21
N SER A 471 13.83 12.80 12.20
CA SER A 471 13.35 13.34 10.91
C SER A 471 12.13 14.26 11.07
N ILE A 472 11.19 13.92 11.97
CA ILE A 472 10.00 14.73 12.26
C ILE A 472 10.40 16.00 13.00
N PHE A 473 11.22 15.86 14.03
CA PHE A 473 11.68 16.99 14.83
C PHE A 473 12.43 18.01 13.97
N ASP A 474 13.40 17.56 13.18
CA ASP A 474 14.20 18.41 12.29
C ASP A 474 13.33 19.13 11.26
N PHE A 475 12.34 18.43 10.70
CA PHE A 475 11.37 19.03 9.78
C PHE A 475 10.62 20.20 10.44
N PHE A 476 10.10 20.00 11.65
CA PHE A 476 9.38 21.05 12.37
C PHE A 476 10.29 22.12 12.97
N GLN A 477 11.59 21.90 13.15
CA GLN A 477 12.51 22.97 13.55
C GLN A 477 12.99 23.82 12.36
N ASN A 478 12.85 23.34 11.12
CA ASN A 478 13.25 24.09 9.93
C ASN A 478 12.34 25.33 9.70
N PRO A 479 12.90 26.56 9.67
CA PRO A 479 12.13 27.78 9.46
C PRO A 479 11.34 27.81 8.16
N GLU A 480 11.87 27.26 7.07
CA GLU A 480 11.19 27.24 5.77
C GLU A 480 9.95 26.33 5.79
N GLN A 481 10.05 25.19 6.47
CA GLN A 481 8.92 24.26 6.63
C GLN A 481 7.85 24.83 7.57
N ARG A 482 8.26 25.50 8.65
CA ARG A 482 7.32 26.24 9.52
C ARG A 482 6.58 27.34 8.76
N GLN A 483 7.29 28.09 7.91
CA GLN A 483 6.67 29.11 7.07
C GLN A 483 5.68 28.47 6.08
N LEU A 484 6.03 27.35 5.45
CA LEU A 484 5.13 26.63 4.56
C LEU A 484 3.84 26.19 5.28
N ILE A 485 3.95 25.69 6.51
CA ILE A 485 2.79 25.34 7.34
C ILE A 485 1.94 26.57 7.65
N ALA A 486 2.56 27.67 8.08
CA ALA A 486 1.86 28.92 8.34
C ALA A 486 1.10 29.42 7.11
N ASP A 487 1.73 29.36 5.93
CA ASP A 487 1.11 29.74 4.66
C ASP A 487 -0.15 28.89 4.36
N PHE A 488 -0.14 27.58 4.64
CA PHE A 488 -1.34 26.75 4.48
C PHE A 488 -2.47 27.18 5.41
N LEU A 489 -2.16 27.40 6.70
CA LEU A 489 -3.14 27.80 7.72
C LEU A 489 -3.74 29.17 7.40
N GLU A 490 -2.92 30.15 7.02
CA GLU A 490 -3.38 31.49 6.61
C GLU A 490 -4.27 31.46 5.36
N ARG A 491 -4.04 30.50 4.46
CA ARG A 491 -4.83 30.28 3.24
C ARG A 491 -6.10 29.44 3.48
N GLY A 492 -6.38 29.12 4.74
CA GLY A 492 -7.63 28.50 5.18
C GLY A 492 -7.62 26.98 5.24
N VAL A 493 -6.45 26.33 5.09
CA VAL A 493 -6.33 24.90 5.38
C VAL A 493 -6.45 24.70 6.89
N SER A 494 -7.38 23.85 7.30
CA SER A 494 -7.68 23.59 8.70
C SER A 494 -7.66 22.07 8.93
N PRO A 495 -6.51 21.52 9.34
CA PRO A 495 -6.42 20.12 9.75
C PRO A 495 -7.31 19.91 10.97
N ALA A 496 -8.27 18.99 10.86
CA ALA A 496 -9.19 18.69 11.94
C ALA A 496 -8.45 18.07 13.12
N GLU A 497 -8.72 18.57 14.33
CA GLU A 497 -8.23 17.95 15.55
C GLU A 497 -8.81 16.54 15.67
N GLU A 498 -7.94 15.58 16.00
CA GLU A 498 -8.35 14.22 16.28
C GLU A 498 -8.58 14.06 17.78
N GLN A 499 -9.62 13.31 18.15
CA GLN A 499 -9.76 12.90 19.53
C GLN A 499 -8.54 12.04 19.88
N ILE A 500 -7.64 12.60 20.69
CA ILE A 500 -6.56 11.84 21.32
C ILE A 500 -7.23 10.60 21.91
N LEU A 501 -6.66 9.42 21.64
CA LEU A 501 -7.10 8.19 22.28
C LEU A 501 -7.25 8.48 23.76
N LYS A 502 -8.50 8.57 24.25
CA LYS A 502 -8.78 8.93 25.64
C LYS A 502 -8.06 7.93 26.51
N ILE A 503 -6.94 8.37 27.05
CA ILE A 503 -6.29 7.70 28.16
C ILE A 503 -7.32 7.75 29.27
N VAL A 504 -7.85 6.58 29.62
CA VAL A 504 -8.56 6.48 30.89
C VAL A 504 -7.50 6.75 31.95
N GLU A 505 -7.74 7.73 32.84
CA GLU A 505 -6.85 7.97 33.97
C GLU A 505 -6.58 6.65 34.67
N SER A 506 -5.33 6.23 34.63
CA SER A 506 -4.89 4.97 35.20
C SER A 506 -3.58 5.19 35.95
N PRO A 507 -3.17 4.24 36.80
CA PRO A 507 -1.85 4.24 37.41
C PRO A 507 -0.68 4.29 36.39
N PHE A 508 -0.96 4.00 35.12
CA PHE A 508 0.01 4.01 34.03
C PHE A 508 -0.03 5.26 33.15
N THR A 509 -0.95 6.20 33.37
CA THR A 509 -1.05 7.41 32.56
C THR A 509 0.25 8.22 32.58
N GLY A 510 0.85 8.43 31.41
CA GLY A 510 2.11 9.15 31.24
C GLY A 510 3.35 8.40 31.73
N LYS A 511 3.22 7.12 32.09
CA LYS A 511 4.31 6.30 32.64
C LYS A 511 5.02 5.52 31.56
N ILE A 512 6.35 5.45 31.61
CA ILE A 512 7.17 4.66 30.69
C ILE A 512 7.32 3.23 31.22
N VAL A 513 6.75 2.25 30.50
CA VAL A 513 6.76 0.84 30.86
C VAL A 513 7.64 0.03 29.89
N VAL A 514 8.52 -0.83 30.38
CA VAL A 514 9.33 -1.74 29.55
C VAL A 514 8.92 -3.18 29.82
N LEU A 515 8.63 -3.93 28.74
CA LEU A 515 8.28 -5.34 28.82
C LEU A 515 9.53 -6.22 28.70
N THR A 516 9.72 -7.16 29.63
CA THR A 516 10.83 -8.12 29.63
C THR A 516 10.39 -9.52 30.09
N GLY A 517 11.18 -10.55 29.77
CA GLY A 517 10.83 -11.94 30.06
C GLY A 517 9.76 -12.54 29.14
N THR A 518 9.37 -13.76 29.47
CA THR A 518 8.32 -14.57 28.85
C THR A 518 7.02 -14.30 29.60
N LEU A 519 6.05 -13.69 28.94
CA LEU A 519 4.76 -13.32 29.53
C LEU A 519 3.72 -14.42 29.28
N SER A 520 2.73 -14.53 30.16
CA SER A 520 1.61 -15.49 30.08
C SER A 520 0.74 -15.28 28.83
N GLU A 521 0.64 -14.04 28.37
CA GLU A 521 -0.03 -13.64 27.14
C GLU A 521 0.96 -13.06 26.12
N PRO A 522 0.61 -13.04 24.80
CA PRO A 522 1.45 -12.43 23.79
C PRO A 522 1.81 -10.98 24.18
N ARG A 523 3.09 -10.62 24.04
CA ARG A 523 3.60 -9.29 24.42
C ARG A 523 2.81 -8.14 23.78
N ASP A 524 2.28 -8.35 22.57
CA ASP A 524 1.45 -7.37 21.87
C ASP A 524 0.10 -7.10 22.58
N VAL A 525 -0.47 -8.11 23.26
CA VAL A 525 -1.70 -7.97 24.06
C VAL A 525 -1.41 -7.09 25.28
N TRP A 526 -0.33 -7.38 25.99
CA TRP A 526 0.14 -6.57 27.12
C TRP A 526 0.44 -5.13 26.72
N LYS A 527 1.16 -4.95 25.61
CA LYS A 527 1.47 -3.64 25.05
C LYS A 527 0.20 -2.85 24.74
N LYS A 528 -0.80 -3.50 24.12
CA LYS A 528 -2.08 -2.87 23.80
C LYS A 528 -2.83 -2.44 25.07
N ARG A 529 -2.89 -3.28 26.12
CA ARG A 529 -3.55 -2.93 27.38
C ARG A 529 -2.87 -1.74 28.07
N LEU A 530 -1.55 -1.75 28.13
CA LEU A 530 -0.76 -0.66 28.73
C LEU A 530 -0.93 0.65 27.95
N LEU A 531 -0.89 0.60 26.61
CA LEU A 531 -1.16 1.77 25.76
C LEU A 531 -2.60 2.29 25.96
N GLN A 532 -3.59 1.41 26.07
CA GLN A 532 -4.98 1.78 26.36
C GLN A 532 -5.14 2.41 27.75
N ALA A 533 -4.29 2.04 28.70
CA ALA A 533 -4.19 2.65 30.02
C ALA A 533 -3.38 3.97 30.02
N GLY A 534 -2.85 4.39 28.88
CA GLY A 534 -2.05 5.62 28.73
C GLY A 534 -0.60 5.51 29.16
N ALA A 535 -0.06 4.29 29.23
CA ALA A 535 1.35 4.04 29.41
C ALA A 535 2.10 4.21 28.09
N TYR A 536 3.34 4.70 28.14
CA TYR A 536 4.30 4.66 27.04
C TYR A 536 5.12 3.37 27.11
N VAL A 537 4.96 2.47 26.14
CA VAL A 537 5.67 1.17 26.17
C VAL A 537 6.95 1.22 25.33
N THR A 538 8.11 1.18 25.98
CA THR A 538 9.42 1.29 25.30
C THR A 538 10.21 -0.02 25.27
N GLY A 539 11.17 -0.09 24.34
CA GLY A 539 12.00 -1.29 24.13
C GLY A 539 13.20 -1.43 25.07
N SER A 540 13.62 -0.35 25.74
CA SER A 540 14.87 -0.31 26.51
C SER A 540 14.67 0.37 27.86
N VAL A 541 15.26 -0.23 28.90
CA VAL A 541 15.28 0.38 30.25
C VAL A 541 16.26 1.55 30.27
N SER A 542 15.79 2.71 30.73
CA SER A 542 16.55 3.93 30.96
C SER A 542 16.24 4.50 32.35
N LYS A 543 16.94 5.57 32.77
CA LYS A 543 16.58 6.28 34.01
C LYS A 543 15.20 6.96 33.97
N LYS A 544 14.63 7.14 32.77
CA LYS A 544 13.30 7.71 32.57
C LYS A 544 12.20 6.63 32.63
N THR A 545 12.56 5.34 32.67
CA THR A 545 11.58 4.25 32.76
C THR A 545 10.94 4.26 34.15
N ASP A 546 9.61 4.27 34.20
CA ASP A 546 8.86 4.21 35.46
C ASP A 546 8.68 2.77 35.94
N PHE A 547 8.30 1.86 35.03
CA PHE A 547 8.03 0.47 35.35
C PHE A 547 8.70 -0.50 34.39
N VAL A 548 9.11 -1.65 34.90
CA VAL A 548 9.49 -2.82 34.10
C VAL A 548 8.54 -3.96 34.43
N LEU A 549 7.71 -4.35 33.47
CA LEU A 549 6.85 -5.53 33.57
C LEU A 549 7.68 -6.76 33.22
N ALA A 550 7.95 -7.59 34.23
CA ALA A 550 8.84 -8.75 34.12
C ALA A 550 8.06 -10.07 34.19
N GLY A 551 8.10 -10.83 33.11
CA GLY A 551 7.66 -12.23 33.08
C GLY A 551 8.78 -13.22 33.42
N GLU A 552 8.53 -14.52 33.25
CA GLU A 552 9.51 -15.57 33.51
C GLU A 552 10.78 -15.39 32.66
N ASN A 553 11.97 -15.65 33.24
CA ASN A 553 13.27 -15.50 32.58
C ASN A 553 13.55 -14.06 32.06
N ALA A 554 13.15 -13.04 32.82
CA ALA A 554 13.52 -11.66 32.55
C ALA A 554 15.04 -11.45 32.70
N GLY A 555 15.78 -11.59 31.60
CA GLY A 555 17.25 -11.50 31.57
C GLY A 555 17.81 -10.06 31.70
N SER A 556 18.67 -9.64 30.78
CA SER A 556 19.50 -8.43 30.87
C SER A 556 18.77 -7.09 31.11
N LYS A 557 17.47 -7.00 30.81
CA LYS A 557 16.67 -5.78 31.09
C LYS A 557 16.23 -5.69 32.55
N LEU A 558 16.00 -6.81 33.23
CA LEU A 558 15.68 -6.83 34.66
C LEU A 558 16.89 -6.36 35.46
N GLU A 559 18.07 -6.93 35.18
CA GLU A 559 19.33 -6.50 35.79
C GLU A 559 19.61 -5.01 35.55
N LYS A 560 19.22 -4.49 34.38
CA LYS A 560 19.37 -3.06 34.06
C LYS A 560 18.37 -2.20 34.83
N ALA A 561 17.16 -2.68 35.09
CA ALA A 561 16.16 -2.01 35.90
C ALA A 561 16.60 -1.90 37.36
N GLU A 562 17.09 -3.01 37.93
CA GLU A 562 17.63 -3.06 39.29
C GLU A 562 18.81 -2.08 39.46
N LYS A 563 19.74 -2.04 38.50
CA LYS A 563 20.87 -1.09 38.51
C LYS A 563 20.48 0.37 38.40
N LEU A 564 19.34 0.66 37.77
CA LEU A 564 18.84 2.01 37.56
C LEU A 564 17.74 2.40 38.57
N GLU A 565 17.48 1.53 39.56
CA GLU A 565 16.45 1.70 40.60
C GLU A 565 15.04 1.95 40.03
N VAL A 566 14.74 1.33 38.89
CA VAL A 566 13.43 1.40 38.24
C VAL A 566 12.48 0.37 38.86
N ALA A 567 11.22 0.73 39.11
CA ALA A 567 10.25 -0.18 39.71
C ALA A 567 9.97 -1.38 38.80
N VAL A 568 10.00 -2.60 39.36
CA VAL A 568 9.69 -3.84 38.66
C VAL A 568 8.34 -4.33 39.14
N ILE A 569 7.43 -4.64 38.22
CA ILE A 569 6.11 -5.20 38.49
C ILE A 569 5.96 -6.54 37.78
N ASP A 570 5.18 -7.46 38.35
CA ASP A 570 4.82 -8.72 37.71
C ASP A 570 3.48 -8.63 36.95
N GLU A 571 3.11 -9.71 36.25
CA GLU A 571 1.87 -9.77 35.47
C GLU A 571 0.61 -9.61 36.33
N ASP A 572 0.60 -10.15 37.54
CA ASP A 572 -0.56 -10.06 38.44
C ASP A 572 -0.74 -8.62 38.96
N GLU A 573 0.35 -7.97 39.35
CA GLU A 573 0.37 -6.56 39.75
C GLU A 573 -0.06 -5.63 38.60
N ALA A 574 0.43 -5.88 37.37
CA ALA A 574 0.03 -5.10 36.22
C ALA A 574 -1.45 -5.27 35.87
N ILE A 575 -2.00 -6.48 35.95
CA ILE A 575 -3.45 -6.72 35.79
C ILE A 575 -4.24 -5.99 36.87
N ASN A 576 -3.81 -6.03 38.13
CA ASN A 576 -4.50 -5.34 39.21
C ASN A 576 -4.51 -3.81 39.01
N LEU A 577 -3.41 -3.23 38.55
CA LEU A 577 -3.32 -1.81 38.22
C LEU A 577 -4.18 -1.44 37.00
N LEU A 578 -4.28 -2.33 36.01
CA LEU A 578 -5.17 -2.17 34.85
C LEU A 578 -6.65 -2.34 35.21
N ALA A 579 -6.97 -3.12 36.25
CA ALA A 579 -8.35 -3.34 36.72
C ALA A 579 -8.92 -2.15 37.51
N LEU A 580 -8.07 -1.19 37.91
CA LEU A 580 -8.48 0.07 38.54
C LEU A 580 -9.01 1.10 37.53
N ILE A 581 -9.01 0.76 36.24
CA ILE A 581 -9.51 1.56 35.12
C ILE A 581 -11.04 1.36 35.04
N ASN A 582 -11.81 2.41 35.32
CA ASN A 582 -13.29 2.40 35.22
C ASN A 582 -13.77 2.48 33.76
#